data_AF-A0A7I7U638-F1
#
_entry.id   AF-A0A7I7U638-F1
#
_cell.length_a   1.000
_cell.length_b   1.000
_cell.length_c   1.000
_cell.angle_alpha   90.00
_cell.angle_beta   90.00
_cell.angle_gamma   90.00
#
_symmetry.space_group_name_H-M   'P 1'
#
loop_
_entity.id
_entity.type
_entity.pdbx_description
1 polymer ?
#
loop_
_entity_poly.entity_id
_entity_poly.type
_entity_poly.pdbx_seq_one_letter_code
_entity_poly.pdbx_strand_id
1 'polypeptide(L)'
;MLSAVAITAAGCGGSPPSPEPTNTADCGPGPAAQDVEAEYALLPPGPWREASRGSAADCGLQWVVVTSGDQPDSPQQVLFFDEGAPVGSPTMEPRPYITVTPQGEHDAVVQYQWRQGQDEPCCPSGSGSVRVTIEDGRLTVLDPIPNE
;
A
#
# COMPACT_ATOMS: atom_id res chain seq x y z
N MET A 1 -62.20 -36.00 -8.83
CA MET A 1 -60.91 -35.89 -8.10
C MET A 1 -60.19 -34.69 -8.69
N LEU A 2 -60.44 -33.47 -8.21
CA LEU A 2 -59.76 -32.76 -7.11
C LEU A 2 -58.25 -32.52 -7.35
N SER A 3 -57.92 -31.21 -7.31
CA SER A 3 -56.61 -30.58 -7.03
C SER A 3 -55.68 -30.30 -8.22
N ALA A 4 -54.99 -29.16 -8.34
CA ALA A 4 -55.04 -27.83 -7.75
C ALA A 4 -54.02 -26.97 -8.53
N VAL A 5 -54.33 -25.69 -8.76
CA VAL A 5 -53.40 -24.65 -9.24
C VAL A 5 -52.74 -23.99 -8.02
N ALA A 6 -51.42 -23.73 -8.06
CA ALA A 6 -50.67 -22.66 -7.36
C ALA A 6 -49.16 -22.97 -7.36
N ILE A 7 -48.17 -22.07 -7.29
CA ILE A 7 -47.99 -20.62 -7.38
C ILE A 7 -46.47 -20.45 -7.66
N THR A 8 -46.11 -19.39 -8.36
CA THR A 8 -44.75 -18.91 -8.65
C THR A 8 -43.85 -18.80 -7.42
N ALA A 9 -42.67 -19.43 -7.45
CA ALA A 9 -41.59 -19.13 -6.51
C ALA A 9 -40.75 -17.95 -7.05
N ALA A 10 -40.82 -16.82 -6.36
CA ALA A 10 -39.82 -15.77 -6.44
C ALA A 10 -38.53 -16.30 -5.81
N GLY A 11 -37.54 -16.63 -6.65
CA GLY A 11 -36.17 -16.88 -6.22
C GLY A 11 -35.36 -15.61 -6.37
N CYS A 12 -34.94 -15.06 -5.24
CA CYS A 12 -34.13 -13.85 -5.12
C CYS A 12 -32.92 -13.87 -6.07
N GLY A 13 -32.69 -12.74 -6.75
CA GLY A 13 -31.47 -12.48 -7.48
C GLY A 13 -30.27 -12.53 -6.54
N GLY A 14 -29.50 -13.60 -6.63
CA GLY A 14 -28.17 -13.68 -6.04
C GLY A 14 -27.24 -12.80 -6.86
N SER A 15 -26.73 -11.72 -6.26
CA SER A 15 -25.52 -11.09 -6.80
C SER A 15 -24.41 -12.13 -6.80
N PRO A 16 -23.57 -12.22 -7.86
CA PRO A 16 -22.38 -13.05 -7.77
C PRO A 16 -21.56 -12.57 -6.56
N PRO A 17 -20.94 -13.49 -5.79
CA PRO A 17 -19.99 -13.07 -4.77
C PRO A 17 -18.95 -12.19 -5.45
N SER A 18 -18.69 -11.01 -4.89
CA SER A 18 -17.48 -10.27 -5.26
C SER A 18 -16.31 -11.21 -5.00
N PRO A 19 -15.33 -11.32 -5.91
CA PRO A 19 -14.13 -12.08 -5.63
C PRO A 19 -13.56 -11.55 -4.31
N GLU A 20 -13.29 -12.45 -3.38
CA GLU A 20 -12.54 -12.12 -2.16
C GLU A 20 -11.25 -11.42 -2.60
N PRO A 21 -10.83 -10.33 -1.93
CA PRO A 21 -9.53 -9.75 -2.22
C PRO A 21 -8.49 -10.87 -2.09
N THR A 22 -7.91 -11.26 -3.21
CA THR A 22 -6.85 -12.26 -3.27
C THR A 22 -5.63 -11.66 -2.61
N ASN A 23 -5.50 -11.79 -1.29
CA ASN A 23 -4.26 -11.46 -0.59
C ASN A 23 -4.15 -12.26 0.70
N THR A 24 -3.64 -13.48 0.54
CA THR A 24 -2.65 -14.05 1.45
C THR A 24 -1.66 -14.82 0.57
N ALA A 25 -0.98 -14.12 -0.34
CA ALA A 25 0.29 -14.64 -0.80
C ALA A 25 1.19 -14.72 0.45
N ASP A 26 1.51 -15.94 0.87
CA ASP A 26 2.40 -16.21 2.00
C ASP A 26 3.84 -15.96 1.53
N CYS A 27 4.15 -14.69 1.25
CA CYS A 27 5.39 -14.23 0.60
C CYS A 27 6.65 -14.39 1.48
N GLY A 28 6.59 -15.23 2.51
CA GLY A 28 7.62 -15.34 3.51
C GLY A 28 7.82 -14.03 4.29
N PRO A 29 8.97 -13.85 4.94
CA PRO A 29 9.18 -12.72 5.85
C PRO A 29 9.30 -11.36 5.15
N GLY A 30 9.44 -11.30 3.82
CA GLY A 30 9.80 -10.09 3.08
C GLY A 30 11.28 -9.68 3.29
N PRO A 31 11.64 -8.41 3.08
CA PRO A 31 13.01 -7.91 3.24
C PRO A 31 13.51 -8.13 4.66
N ALA A 32 14.80 -8.49 4.80
CA ALA A 32 15.39 -8.73 6.11
C ALA A 32 15.58 -7.40 6.88
N ALA A 33 15.46 -7.44 8.20
CA ALA A 33 15.54 -6.24 9.05
C ALA A 33 16.83 -5.44 8.82
N GLN A 34 17.97 -6.12 8.65
CA GLN A 34 19.26 -5.49 8.38
C GLN A 34 19.29 -4.70 7.05
N ASP A 35 18.56 -5.18 6.04
CA ASP A 35 18.50 -4.51 4.72
C ASP A 35 17.60 -3.27 4.83
N VAL A 36 16.50 -3.36 5.57
CA VAL A 36 15.64 -2.21 5.89
C VAL A 36 16.39 -1.16 6.71
N GLU A 37 17.14 -1.57 7.74
CA GLU A 37 17.92 -0.65 8.59
C GLU A 37 19.07 0.02 7.83
N ALA A 38 19.66 -0.64 6.83
CA ALA A 38 20.68 -0.04 5.97
C ALA A 38 20.12 1.16 5.19
N GLU A 39 18.87 1.09 4.73
CA GLU A 39 18.22 2.18 4.01
C GLU A 39 17.98 3.42 4.88
N TYR A 40 17.96 3.30 6.21
CA TYR A 40 17.82 4.47 7.10
C TYR A 40 18.97 5.46 6.96
N ALA A 41 20.14 5.01 6.49
CA ALA A 41 21.28 5.88 6.21
C ALA A 41 21.02 6.89 5.08
N LEU A 42 20.03 6.63 4.21
CA LEU A 42 19.61 7.52 3.13
C LEU A 42 18.54 8.53 3.56
N LEU A 43 17.97 8.35 4.77
CA LEU A 43 16.92 9.21 5.30
C LEU A 43 17.50 10.35 6.14
N PRO A 44 16.76 11.46 6.31
CA PRO A 44 17.12 12.49 7.28
C PRO A 44 17.36 11.89 8.67
N PRO A 45 18.29 12.44 9.47
CA PRO A 45 18.57 11.91 10.81
C PRO A 45 17.31 11.84 11.68
N GLY A 46 17.00 10.66 12.21
CA GLY A 46 15.81 10.45 13.03
C GLY A 46 15.69 9.04 13.60
N PRO A 47 14.79 8.81 14.57
CA PRO A 47 14.57 7.50 15.17
C PRO A 47 13.65 6.65 14.28
N TRP A 48 14.10 6.38 13.06
CA TRP A 48 13.37 5.57 12.09
C TRP A 48 13.11 4.17 12.62
N ARG A 49 11.88 3.71 12.41
CA ARG A 49 11.47 2.34 12.69
C ARG A 49 10.39 1.94 11.69
N GLU A 50 10.27 0.64 11.47
CA GLU A 50 9.18 0.08 10.69
C GLU A 50 7.82 0.39 11.32
N ALA A 51 6.88 0.82 10.49
CA ALA A 51 5.47 1.05 10.83
C ALA A 51 4.57 -0.02 10.21
N SER A 52 4.84 -0.43 8.97
CA SER A 52 4.12 -1.50 8.28
C SER A 52 4.96 -2.06 7.14
N ARG A 53 4.58 -3.24 6.62
CA ARG A 53 5.18 -3.86 5.44
C ARG A 53 4.13 -4.58 4.60
N GLY A 54 4.48 -4.90 3.36
CA GLY A 54 3.65 -5.68 2.46
C GLY A 54 4.38 -6.06 1.18
N SER A 55 3.64 -6.70 0.28
CA SER A 55 4.13 -7.11 -1.03
C SER A 55 2.99 -7.17 -2.04
N ALA A 56 3.34 -7.12 -3.33
CA ALA A 56 2.45 -7.50 -4.41
C ALA A 56 2.11 -9.00 -4.32
N ALA A 57 1.08 -9.43 -5.05
CA ALA A 57 0.56 -10.79 -4.94
C ALA A 57 1.57 -11.86 -5.43
N ASP A 58 2.46 -11.49 -6.35
CA ASP A 58 3.54 -12.34 -6.85
C ASP A 58 4.80 -12.36 -5.96
N CYS A 59 4.79 -11.59 -4.87
CA CYS A 59 5.89 -11.43 -3.91
C CYS A 59 7.16 -10.73 -4.44
N GLY A 60 7.20 -10.32 -5.72
CA GLY A 60 8.37 -9.70 -6.34
C GLY A 60 8.58 -8.28 -5.82
N LEU A 61 7.55 -7.43 -5.97
CA LEU A 61 7.52 -6.10 -5.38
C LEU A 61 7.18 -6.19 -3.89
N GLN A 62 8.10 -5.75 -3.03
CA GLN A 62 7.94 -5.71 -1.58
C GLN A 62 8.15 -4.28 -1.07
N TRP A 63 7.55 -3.94 0.07
CA TRP A 63 7.74 -2.62 0.67
C TRP A 63 7.71 -2.64 2.19
N VAL A 64 8.36 -1.63 2.76
CA VAL A 64 8.32 -1.31 4.18
C VAL A 64 8.05 0.18 4.33
N VAL A 65 7.00 0.54 5.07
CA VAL A 65 6.75 1.91 5.50
C VAL A 65 7.43 2.12 6.84
N VAL A 66 8.24 3.16 6.94
CA VAL A 66 8.98 3.54 8.14
C VAL A 66 8.52 4.90 8.63
N THR A 67 8.61 5.13 9.94
CA THR A 67 8.22 6.39 10.59
C THR A 67 9.30 6.86 11.55
N SER A 68 9.49 8.17 11.66
CA SER A 68 10.42 8.79 12.61
C SER A 68 9.74 9.24 13.92
N GLY A 69 8.47 8.90 14.15
CA GLY A 69 7.72 9.36 15.33
C GLY A 69 6.36 8.69 15.50
N ASP A 70 5.67 8.96 16.62
CA ASP A 70 4.35 8.40 16.96
C ASP A 70 3.19 9.39 16.76
N GLN A 71 3.50 10.65 16.43
CA GLN A 71 2.46 11.64 16.12
C GLN A 71 1.81 11.32 14.76
N PRO A 72 0.52 11.64 14.56
CA PRO A 72 -0.16 11.43 13.28
C PRO A 72 0.56 12.02 12.07
N ASP A 73 1.18 13.20 12.24
CA ASP A 73 1.95 13.91 11.22
C ASP A 73 3.45 13.62 11.27
N SER A 74 3.87 12.54 11.95
CA SER A 74 5.29 12.14 11.94
C SER A 74 5.74 11.83 10.51
N PRO A 75 6.96 12.23 10.10
CA PRO A 75 7.52 11.85 8.82
C PRO A 75 7.51 10.34 8.61
N GLN A 76 7.06 9.92 7.42
CA GLN A 76 7.10 8.55 6.96
C GLN A 76 7.82 8.45 5.62
N GLN A 77 8.35 7.28 5.33
CA GLN A 77 8.93 6.95 4.04
C GLN A 77 8.51 5.53 3.66
N VAL A 78 8.22 5.29 2.38
CA VAL A 78 8.10 3.93 1.85
C VAL A 78 9.42 3.51 1.18
N LEU A 79 9.96 2.38 1.59
CA LEU A 79 11.13 1.75 1.03
C LEU A 79 10.67 0.54 0.20
N PHE A 80 11.02 0.50 -1.08
CA PHE A 80 10.68 -0.59 -1.99
C PHE A 80 11.84 -1.54 -2.19
N PHE A 81 11.49 -2.80 -2.39
CA PHE A 81 12.41 -3.90 -2.60
C PHE A 81 11.93 -4.78 -3.76
N ASP A 82 12.87 -5.32 -4.53
CA ASP A 82 12.68 -6.32 -5.56
C ASP A 82 13.28 -7.64 -5.06
N GLU A 83 12.42 -8.62 -4.75
CA GLU A 83 12.82 -9.90 -4.13
C GLU A 83 13.73 -9.73 -2.90
N GLY A 84 13.50 -8.67 -2.11
CA GLY A 84 14.27 -8.35 -0.91
C GLY A 84 15.48 -7.42 -1.11
N ALA A 85 15.86 -7.11 -2.35
CA ALA A 85 16.92 -6.14 -2.65
C ALA A 85 16.36 -4.71 -2.72
N PRO A 86 16.96 -3.70 -2.08
CA PRO A 86 16.43 -2.34 -2.07
C PRO A 86 16.47 -1.71 -3.46
N VAL A 87 15.34 -1.17 -3.91
CA VAL A 87 15.20 -0.42 -5.17
C VAL A 87 14.84 1.05 -4.96
N GLY A 88 14.79 1.48 -3.70
CA GLY A 88 14.63 2.88 -3.30
C GLY A 88 13.18 3.28 -3.02
N SER A 89 12.90 4.56 -3.23
CA SER A 89 11.60 5.17 -2.91
C SER A 89 11.11 6.06 -4.04
N PRO A 90 9.79 6.25 -4.19
CA PRO A 90 9.22 7.15 -5.20
C PRO A 90 9.58 8.61 -4.94
N THR A 91 9.77 9.02 -3.68
CA THR A 91 10.10 10.39 -3.28
C THR A 91 11.38 10.41 -2.45
N MET A 92 12.19 11.48 -2.57
CA MET A 92 13.37 11.67 -1.72
C MET A 92 13.02 12.24 -0.34
N GLU A 93 11.99 13.08 -0.26
CA GLU A 93 11.59 13.74 0.98
C GLU A 93 10.51 12.92 1.70
N PRO A 94 10.72 12.57 2.98
CA PRO A 94 9.70 11.92 3.80
C PRO A 94 8.45 12.77 4.00
N ARG A 95 7.28 12.11 4.05
CA ARG A 95 5.97 12.75 4.18
C ARG A 95 5.14 11.99 5.20
N PRO A 96 4.25 12.64 5.96
CA PRO A 96 3.31 11.92 6.81
C PRO A 96 2.23 11.20 6.00
N TYR A 97 1.48 10.31 6.65
CA TYR A 97 0.27 9.68 6.12
C TYR A 97 0.46 8.86 4.83
N ILE A 98 1.51 8.07 4.76
CA ILE A 98 1.77 7.14 3.65
C ILE A 98 1.11 5.80 3.96
N THR A 99 0.27 5.35 3.03
CA THR A 99 -0.27 3.97 3.03
C THR A 99 0.09 3.31 1.71
N VAL A 100 0.45 2.03 1.75
CA VAL A 100 0.78 1.26 0.55
C VAL A 100 -0.09 0.01 0.51
N THR A 101 -0.71 -0.25 -0.63
CA THR A 101 -1.57 -1.41 -0.85
C THR A 101 -1.21 -2.12 -2.15
N PRO A 102 -1.24 -3.46 -2.20
CA PRO A 102 -1.07 -4.18 -3.46
C PRO A 102 -2.20 -3.82 -4.44
N GLN A 103 -1.89 -3.85 -5.73
CA GLN A 103 -2.85 -3.67 -6.80
C GLN A 103 -2.56 -4.61 -7.96
N GLY A 104 -3.43 -5.60 -8.17
CA GLY A 104 -3.17 -6.64 -9.15
C GLY A 104 -2.01 -7.55 -8.73
N GLU A 105 -1.36 -8.18 -9.70
CA GLU A 105 -0.34 -9.20 -9.45
C GLU A 105 1.02 -8.61 -9.04
N HIS A 106 1.45 -7.54 -9.71
CA HIS A 106 2.84 -7.05 -9.66
C HIS A 106 2.99 -5.61 -9.14
N ASP A 107 1.88 -4.86 -9.02
CA ASP A 107 1.94 -3.43 -8.72
C ASP A 107 1.55 -3.13 -7.27
N ALA A 108 1.93 -1.95 -6.81
CA ALA A 108 1.44 -1.35 -5.57
C ALA A 108 0.90 0.05 -5.83
N VAL A 109 -0.01 0.49 -4.98
CA VAL A 109 -0.48 1.88 -4.91
C VAL A 109 0.08 2.50 -3.65
N VAL A 110 0.82 3.59 -3.80
CA VAL A 110 1.20 4.48 -2.71
C VAL A 110 0.16 5.58 -2.61
N GLN A 111 -0.60 5.57 -1.51
CA GLN A 111 -1.53 6.63 -1.16
C GLN A 111 -0.80 7.63 -0.27
N TYR A 112 -0.74 8.88 -0.72
CA TYR A 112 -0.31 10.03 0.05
C TYR A 112 -1.53 10.78 0.58
N GLN A 113 -1.40 11.34 1.78
CA GLN A 113 -2.32 12.34 2.31
C GLN A 113 -1.54 13.53 2.86
N TRP A 114 -2.20 14.68 2.93
CA TRP A 114 -1.63 15.91 3.49
C TRP A 114 -2.71 16.81 4.04
N ARG A 115 -2.32 17.63 5.01
CA ARG A 115 -3.19 18.65 5.60
C ARG A 115 -3.41 19.78 4.59
N GLN A 116 -4.65 20.25 4.47
CA GLN A 116 -5.02 21.46 3.75
C GLN A 116 -5.52 22.53 4.72
N GLY A 117 -5.09 23.78 4.51
CA GLY A 117 -5.56 24.90 5.31
C GLY A 117 -5.35 24.71 6.82
N GLN A 118 -6.45 24.48 7.55
CA GLN A 118 -6.48 24.36 9.01
C GLN A 118 -6.74 22.92 9.49
N ASP A 119 -6.67 21.91 8.62
CA ASP A 119 -6.85 20.50 9.01
C ASP A 119 -6.04 20.15 10.24
N GLU A 120 -6.60 19.42 11.20
CA GLU A 120 -5.83 18.88 12.32
C GLU A 120 -4.91 17.73 11.89
N PRO A 121 -3.80 17.47 12.62
CA PRO A 121 -2.90 16.35 12.31
C PRO A 121 -3.57 14.96 12.26
N CYS A 122 -4.65 14.72 13.00
CA CYS A 122 -5.32 13.42 12.93
C CYS A 122 -6.03 13.16 11.59
N CYS A 123 -6.29 14.22 10.83
CA CYS A 123 -7.43 14.29 9.95
C CYS A 123 -7.12 15.10 8.67
N PRO A 124 -6.07 14.74 7.90
CA PRO A 124 -5.78 15.40 6.63
C PRO A 124 -6.90 15.18 5.60
N SER A 125 -7.26 16.22 4.87
CA SER A 125 -8.28 16.17 3.80
C SER A 125 -7.68 16.06 2.39
N GLY A 126 -6.43 16.46 2.21
CA GLY A 126 -5.69 16.31 0.94
C GLY A 126 -5.25 14.87 0.73
N SER A 127 -5.42 14.36 -0.49
CA SER A 127 -5.00 13.00 -0.84
C SER A 127 -4.69 12.87 -2.33
N GLY A 128 -3.84 11.91 -2.65
CA GLY A 128 -3.52 11.50 -4.00
C GLY A 128 -2.75 10.20 -3.98
N SER A 129 -2.83 9.43 -5.06
CA SER A 129 -2.17 8.15 -5.17
C SER A 129 -1.28 8.06 -6.40
N VAL A 130 -0.31 7.16 -6.32
CA VAL A 130 0.57 6.81 -7.43
C VAL A 130 0.73 5.31 -7.49
N ARG A 131 0.67 4.74 -8.69
CA ARG A 131 1.02 3.35 -8.91
C ARG A 131 2.51 3.19 -9.12
N VAL A 132 3.06 2.13 -8.57
CA VAL A 132 4.45 1.75 -8.74
C VAL A 132 4.54 0.28 -9.09
N THR A 133 5.60 -0.07 -9.81
CA THR A 133 5.90 -1.43 -10.24
C THR A 133 7.42 -1.63 -10.30
N ILE A 134 7.85 -2.86 -10.58
CA ILE A 134 9.25 -3.16 -10.91
C ILE A 134 9.38 -3.39 -12.41
N GLU A 135 10.23 -2.61 -13.07
CA GLU A 135 10.63 -2.82 -14.46
C GLU A 135 12.15 -2.93 -14.53
N ASP A 136 12.66 -3.99 -15.16
CA ASP A 136 14.11 -4.25 -15.30
C ASP A 136 14.90 -4.16 -13.97
N GLY A 137 14.29 -4.65 -12.89
CA GLY A 137 14.88 -4.66 -11.54
C GLY A 137 14.97 -3.27 -10.90
N ARG A 138 14.12 -2.32 -11.33
CA ARG A 138 14.07 -0.95 -10.83
C ARG A 138 12.65 -0.55 -10.49
N LEU A 139 12.52 0.31 -9.49
CA LEU A 139 11.27 0.96 -9.17
C LEU A 139 10.85 1.90 -10.31
N THR A 140 9.71 1.62 -10.94
CA THR A 140 9.06 2.53 -11.89
C THR A 140 7.83 3.15 -11.25
N VAL A 141 7.75 4.48 -11.35
CA VAL A 141 6.59 5.27 -10.92
C VAL A 141 5.68 5.52 -12.14
N LEU A 142 4.47 4.99 -12.12
CA LEU A 142 3.57 4.92 -13.28
C LEU A 142 2.66 6.14 -13.43
N ASP A 143 2.42 6.87 -12.33
CA ASP A 143 1.60 8.08 -12.32
C ASP A 143 2.38 9.27 -11.73
N PRO A 144 1.98 10.53 -11.97
CA PRO A 144 2.61 11.67 -11.32
C PRO A 144 2.49 11.60 -9.80
N ILE A 145 3.56 11.95 -9.09
CA ILE A 145 3.53 11.98 -7.62
C ILE A 145 2.70 13.20 -7.18
N PRO A 146 1.65 13.00 -6.34
CA PRO A 146 0.80 14.10 -5.89
C PRO A 146 1.56 15.10 -5.03
N ASN A 147 1.27 16.39 -5.23
CA ASN A 147 1.75 17.47 -4.36
C ASN A 147 3.30 17.48 -4.20
N GLU A 148 4.02 17.11 -5.27
CA GLU A 148 5.43 17.44 -5.50
C GLU A 148 5.56 18.77 -6.24
#